data_AF-A0AAF3EEX8-F1
#
_entry.id   AF-A0AAF3EEX8-F1
#
_cell.length_a   1.000
_cell.length_b   1.000
_cell.length_c   1.000
_cell.angle_alpha   90.00
_cell.angle_beta   90.00
_cell.angle_gamma   90.00
#
_symmetry.space_group_name_H-M   'P 1'
#
loop_
_entity.id
_entity.type
_entity.pdbx_description
1 polymer ?
#
loop_
_entity_poly.entity_id
_entity_poly.type
_entity_poly.pdbx_seq_one_letter_code
_entity_poly.pdbx_strand_id
1 'polypeptide(L)'
;MFEYVERRVLRFHKNGDPREVLQMEKEKFQFKLEEGQVLIRWLCSPINPLDINIVQGVYAIQRELPAIGGSEAAGRVVKTHANSTLKQGDLVFPFISMSPNCWTDYSVANEDQLVKVDSRIDPLMASTFSVNPCTAWQMLRNFVEMNAGDWIIQNSANSGVGRSVIQLAKAWGIHSINIVRDRANIEKLKIELKHIGATHVFTEEEFAKNGRTFVREIVQNTHGGTVKLAFNGVGGRSCLAIAGALARGGTLITYGGMSKKAHEFSTAQLVFNDIRVRGIANGMWLMEGGHEEIVERMLKDLQELAVLGKLTPPPLDYHKIEDFKIAIENSMDGKHGKQMFIFEKATDSGFTSSPTSFSSLSPNSSFSEFPNGSSTSAFYPYQPIEVEVYAQTVDAEPQKRRSKRRSANRGKYNGQIGRPPKYLTNLITVDVETQMNRHKHTDDVLRKRRQKLALETCRRKKDQDIQVIV
;
A
#
# COMPACT_ATOMS: atom_id res chain seq x y z
N MET A 1 -14.74 34.97 6.24
CA MET A 1 -13.87 35.75 5.34
C MET A 1 -13.02 34.74 4.57
N PHE A 2 -12.79 34.95 3.27
CA PHE A 2 -11.83 34.11 2.55
C PHE A 2 -10.41 34.52 2.92
N GLU A 3 -9.54 33.54 3.10
CA GLU A 3 -8.13 33.71 3.38
C GLU A 3 -7.31 33.23 2.18
N TYR A 4 -6.03 33.60 2.13
CA TYR A 4 -5.15 33.17 1.06
C TYR A 4 -3.79 32.74 1.60
N VAL A 5 -3.19 31.77 0.91
CA VAL A 5 -1.77 31.42 1.03
C VAL A 5 -1.18 31.32 -0.37
N GLU A 6 0.08 31.67 -0.53
CA GLU A 6 0.82 31.30 -1.73
C GLU A 6 1.30 29.86 -1.59
N ARG A 7 1.11 29.06 -2.63
CA ARG A 7 1.60 27.67 -2.64
C ARG A 7 2.17 27.29 -4.00
N ARG A 8 3.21 26.47 -3.96
CA ARG A 8 3.67 25.67 -5.09
C ARG A 8 2.80 24.43 -5.20
N VAL A 9 2.47 24.02 -6.41
CA VAL A 9 1.75 22.78 -6.71
C VAL A 9 2.45 22.07 -7.86
N LEU A 10 2.60 20.75 -7.75
CA LEU A 10 3.00 19.91 -8.87
C LEU A 10 1.75 19.28 -9.48
N ARG A 11 1.29 19.84 -10.60
CA ARG A 11 0.00 19.56 -11.23
C ARG A 11 0.18 18.80 -12.55
N PHE A 12 -0.78 17.96 -12.91
CA PHE A 12 -0.89 17.35 -14.23
C PHE A 12 -2.28 17.57 -14.80
N HIS A 13 -2.35 18.04 -16.04
CA HIS A 13 -3.59 18.37 -16.76
C HIS A 13 -4.08 17.24 -17.66
N LYS A 14 -3.24 16.24 -17.89
CA LYS A 14 -3.52 15.02 -18.63
C LYS A 14 -2.69 13.88 -18.04
N ASN A 15 -3.17 12.66 -18.16
CA ASN A 15 -2.35 11.49 -17.85
C ASN A 15 -1.24 11.30 -18.92
N GLY A 16 -0.11 10.74 -18.51
CA GLY A 16 1.01 10.46 -19.40
C GLY A 16 2.32 10.23 -18.65
N ASP A 17 3.45 10.33 -19.36
CA ASP A 17 4.77 10.24 -18.74
C ASP A 17 4.92 11.33 -17.67
N PRO A 18 5.14 11.00 -16.38
CA PRO A 18 5.23 11.99 -15.32
C PRO A 18 6.33 13.03 -15.55
N ARG A 19 7.37 12.71 -16.34
CA ARG A 19 8.46 13.64 -16.70
C ARG A 19 8.00 14.74 -17.65
N GLU A 20 6.93 14.49 -18.39
CA GLU A 20 6.40 15.39 -19.42
C GLU A 20 5.13 16.12 -18.96
N VAL A 21 4.26 15.42 -18.22
CA VAL A 21 2.92 15.95 -17.89
C VAL A 21 2.85 16.70 -16.56
N LEU A 22 3.79 16.48 -15.64
CA LEU A 22 3.86 17.22 -14.39
C LEU A 22 4.44 18.61 -14.62
N GLN A 23 3.75 19.62 -14.10
CA GLN A 23 4.10 21.02 -14.22
C GLN A 23 4.11 21.67 -12.83
N MET A 24 5.17 22.43 -12.57
CA MET A 24 5.25 23.27 -11.39
C MET A 24 4.44 24.53 -11.62
N GLU A 25 3.46 24.78 -10.76
CA GLU A 25 2.67 26.01 -10.77
C GLU A 25 2.79 26.70 -9.42
N LYS A 26 2.66 28.03 -9.43
CA LYS A 26 2.54 28.86 -8.23
C LYS A 26 1.19 29.53 -8.28
N GLU A 27 0.42 29.38 -7.20
CA GLU A 27 -0.92 29.94 -7.13
C GLU A 27 -1.17 30.65 -5.80
N LYS A 28 -2.00 31.70 -5.87
CA LYS A 28 -2.61 32.33 -4.70
C LYS A 28 -3.83 31.51 -4.32
N PHE A 29 -3.64 30.55 -3.43
CA PHE A 29 -4.68 29.61 -3.02
C PHE A 29 -5.62 30.29 -2.01
N GLN A 30 -6.80 30.65 -2.49
CA GLN A 30 -7.88 31.19 -1.67
C GLN A 30 -8.68 30.05 -1.04
N PHE A 31 -8.90 30.11 0.27
CA PHE A 31 -9.65 29.08 1.00
C PHE A 31 -10.57 29.69 2.05
N LYS A 32 -11.57 28.91 2.44
CA LYS A 32 -12.41 29.14 3.61
C LYS A 32 -12.64 27.77 4.24
N LEU A 33 -12.25 27.61 5.51
CA LEU A 33 -12.46 26.34 6.20
C LEU A 33 -13.94 26.16 6.50
N GLU A 34 -14.50 25.04 6.05
CA GLU A 34 -15.82 24.56 6.44
C GLU A 34 -15.74 23.76 7.75
N GLU A 35 -16.89 23.40 8.31
CA GLU A 35 -16.93 22.57 9.50
C GLU A 35 -16.22 21.23 9.28
N GLY A 36 -15.36 20.85 10.23
CA GLY A 36 -14.52 19.65 10.13
C GLY A 36 -13.30 19.80 9.22
N GLN A 37 -13.01 20.99 8.66
CA GLN A 37 -11.83 21.21 7.83
C GLN A 37 -10.68 21.89 8.57
N VAL A 38 -9.46 21.56 8.13
CA VAL A 38 -8.22 22.16 8.59
C VAL A 38 -7.35 22.56 7.40
N LEU A 39 -6.54 23.60 7.58
CA LEU A 39 -5.45 23.94 6.68
C LEU A 39 -4.16 23.29 7.18
N ILE A 40 -3.48 22.59 6.30
CA ILE A 40 -2.24 21.88 6.56
C ILE A 40 -1.13 22.53 5.75
N ARG A 41 0.03 22.67 6.36
CA ARG A 41 1.30 22.92 5.66
C ARG A 41 2.09 21.62 5.60
N TRP A 42 2.35 21.11 4.40
CA TRP A 42 3.14 19.90 4.23
C TRP A 42 4.61 20.19 4.51
N LEU A 43 5.28 19.29 5.23
CA LEU A 43 6.71 19.37 5.54
C LEU A 43 7.52 18.56 4.52
N CYS A 44 7.06 17.33 4.26
CA CYS A 44 7.68 16.42 3.32
C CYS A 44 6.64 15.46 2.71
N SER A 45 6.90 15.02 1.48
CA SER A 45 6.05 14.08 0.76
C SER A 45 6.90 13.16 -0.11
N PRO A 46 6.80 11.83 0.05
CA PRO A 46 7.54 10.92 -0.80
C PRO A 46 6.95 10.78 -2.20
N ILE A 47 7.75 10.17 -3.07
CA ILE A 47 7.32 9.64 -4.36
C ILE A 47 7.20 8.13 -4.25
N ASN A 48 5.97 7.61 -4.30
CA ASN A 48 5.68 6.19 -4.32
C ASN A 48 5.36 5.71 -5.76
N PRO A 49 5.52 4.40 -6.06
CA PRO A 49 5.11 3.85 -7.35
C PRO A 49 3.63 4.11 -7.70
N LEU A 50 2.73 4.18 -6.71
CA LEU A 50 1.33 4.53 -6.99
C LEU A 50 1.16 5.96 -7.51
N ASP A 51 1.98 6.92 -7.05
CA ASP A 51 1.91 8.31 -7.51
C ASP A 51 2.26 8.40 -9.00
N ILE A 52 3.32 7.69 -9.38
CA ILE A 52 3.75 7.54 -10.78
C ILE A 52 2.62 6.90 -11.61
N ASN A 53 2.01 5.82 -11.11
CA ASN A 53 0.94 5.12 -11.83
C ASN A 53 -0.34 5.96 -11.98
N ILE A 54 -0.68 6.79 -10.98
CA ILE A 54 -1.81 7.72 -11.04
C ILE A 54 -1.58 8.76 -12.13
N VAL A 55 -0.39 9.37 -12.17
CA VAL A 55 -0.03 10.34 -13.20
C VAL A 55 -0.03 9.69 -14.59
N GLN A 56 0.46 8.45 -14.71
CA GLN A 56 0.41 7.67 -15.95
C GLN A 56 -1.01 7.26 -16.38
N GLY A 57 -2.00 7.33 -15.49
CA GLY A 57 -3.38 6.91 -15.77
C GLY A 57 -3.60 5.40 -15.77
N VAL A 58 -2.63 4.63 -15.26
CA VAL A 58 -2.67 3.15 -15.23
C VAL A 58 -3.00 2.59 -13.84
N TYR A 59 -3.20 3.47 -12.84
CA TYR A 59 -3.66 3.07 -11.53
C TYR A 59 -5.18 2.80 -11.54
N ALA A 60 -5.63 1.88 -10.70
CA ALA A 60 -7.03 1.44 -10.67
C ALA A 60 -8.02 2.56 -10.29
N ILE A 61 -7.54 3.57 -9.57
CA ILE A 61 -8.32 4.75 -9.21
C ILE A 61 -7.69 5.96 -9.89
N GLN A 62 -8.47 6.68 -10.68
CA GLN A 62 -8.03 7.87 -11.40
C GLN A 62 -8.47 9.14 -10.67
N ARG A 63 -7.70 10.22 -10.85
CA ARG A 63 -8.06 11.55 -10.34
C ARG A 63 -8.74 12.36 -11.43
N GLU A 64 -9.70 13.19 -11.04
CA GLU A 64 -10.26 14.20 -11.93
C GLU A 64 -9.19 15.23 -12.31
N LEU A 65 -9.10 15.55 -13.60
CA LEU A 65 -8.10 16.45 -14.14
C LEU A 65 -8.64 17.89 -14.22
N PRO A 66 -7.80 18.91 -13.95
CA PRO A 66 -6.38 18.80 -13.62
C PRO A 66 -6.15 18.45 -12.15
N ALA A 67 -5.20 17.55 -11.88
CA ALA A 67 -4.94 17.01 -10.55
C ALA A 67 -3.56 17.43 -10.01
N ILE A 68 -3.46 17.58 -8.69
CA ILE A 68 -2.18 17.72 -7.99
C ILE A 68 -1.66 16.30 -7.71
N GLY A 69 -0.35 16.08 -7.84
CA GLY A 69 0.26 14.78 -7.54
C GLY A 69 0.42 14.48 -6.05
N GLY A 70 0.94 13.28 -5.75
CA GLY A 70 1.25 12.85 -4.41
C GLY A 70 0.05 12.30 -3.63
N SER A 71 0.33 11.25 -2.88
CA SER A 71 -0.68 10.45 -2.16
C SER A 71 -0.37 10.31 -0.66
N GLU A 72 0.80 10.74 -0.23
CA GLU A 72 1.31 10.53 1.12
C GLU A 72 2.23 11.71 1.50
N ALA A 73 2.16 12.18 2.74
CA ALA A 73 2.96 13.28 3.27
C ALA A 73 2.90 13.34 4.80
N ALA A 74 3.78 14.13 5.41
CA ALA A 74 3.60 14.62 6.78
C ALA A 74 3.58 16.13 6.79
N GLY A 75 2.67 16.71 7.58
CA GLY A 75 2.42 18.15 7.61
C GLY A 75 1.96 18.62 8.99
N ARG A 76 2.04 19.93 9.23
CA ARG A 76 1.49 20.54 10.44
C ARG A 76 0.17 21.22 10.13
N VAL A 77 -0.79 21.05 11.02
CA VAL A 77 -2.02 21.85 11.03
C VAL A 77 -1.64 23.29 11.33
N VAL A 78 -1.93 24.21 10.41
CA VAL A 78 -1.65 25.65 10.58
C VAL A 78 -2.89 26.43 10.96
N LYS A 79 -4.07 25.93 10.61
CA LYS A 79 -5.35 26.53 10.97
C LYS A 79 -6.46 25.48 11.01
N THR A 80 -7.44 25.68 11.88
CA THR A 80 -8.59 24.79 12.02
C THR A 80 -9.89 25.56 11.93
N HIS A 81 -10.97 24.88 11.53
CA HIS A 81 -12.31 25.33 11.86
C HIS A 81 -12.52 25.26 13.38
N ALA A 82 -13.37 26.13 13.95
CA ALA A 82 -13.52 26.29 15.39
C ALA A 82 -13.90 24.99 16.15
N ASN A 83 -14.60 24.08 15.49
CA ASN A 83 -15.07 22.81 16.06
C ASN A 83 -14.15 21.60 15.78
N SER A 84 -12.97 21.81 15.19
CA SER A 84 -12.05 20.71 14.88
C SER A 84 -11.48 20.08 16.15
N THR A 85 -11.34 18.77 16.12
CA THR A 85 -10.64 17.97 17.14
C THR A 85 -9.12 18.11 17.04
N LEU A 86 -8.62 18.41 15.84
CA LEU A 86 -7.21 18.74 15.62
C LEU A 86 -6.91 20.16 16.11
N LYS A 87 -5.66 20.39 16.47
CA LYS A 87 -5.17 21.69 16.94
C LYS A 87 -4.07 22.20 16.04
N GLN A 88 -3.94 23.52 15.95
CA GLN A 88 -2.78 24.15 15.32
C GLN A 88 -1.48 23.60 15.95
N GLY A 89 -0.53 23.24 15.09
CA GLY A 89 0.75 22.63 15.47
C GLY A 89 0.77 21.10 15.43
N ASP A 90 -0.40 20.44 15.45
CA ASP A 90 -0.49 18.98 15.37
C ASP A 90 0.18 18.48 14.09
N LEU A 91 1.05 17.48 14.24
CA LEU A 91 1.64 16.74 13.12
C LEU A 91 0.62 15.73 12.62
N VAL A 92 0.39 15.70 11.31
CA VAL A 92 -0.60 14.84 10.66
C VAL A 92 -0.05 14.20 9.39
N PHE A 93 -0.60 13.05 9.01
CA PHE A 93 -0.46 12.47 7.68
C PHE A 93 -1.83 12.08 7.09
N PRO A 94 -1.97 11.96 5.75
CA PRO A 94 -3.20 11.51 5.09
C PRO A 94 -3.59 10.08 5.50
N PHE A 95 -4.83 9.88 5.94
CA PHE A 95 -5.34 8.56 6.27
C PHE A 95 -5.48 7.65 5.03
N ILE A 96 -6.01 8.20 3.93
CA ILE A 96 -6.21 7.50 2.66
C ILE A 96 -5.32 8.13 1.60
N SER A 97 -4.63 7.31 0.81
CA SER A 97 -3.66 7.72 -0.22
C SER A 97 -4.26 8.45 -1.44
N MET A 98 -5.47 8.99 -1.33
CA MET A 98 -6.18 9.67 -2.42
C MET A 98 -6.56 11.11 -2.09
N SER A 99 -6.65 11.44 -0.80
CA SER A 99 -6.96 12.78 -0.32
C SER A 99 -6.37 12.96 1.08
N PRO A 100 -5.79 14.13 1.39
CA PRO A 100 -5.55 15.26 0.49
C PRO A 100 -4.40 15.05 -0.51
N ASN A 101 -4.34 15.89 -1.55
CA ASN A 101 -3.19 15.94 -2.46
C ASN A 101 -1.94 16.43 -1.71
N CYS A 102 -0.77 15.87 -2.04
CA CYS A 102 0.41 15.98 -1.18
C CYS A 102 1.62 16.66 -1.85
N TRP A 103 1.69 16.77 -3.18
CA TRP A 103 2.77 17.49 -3.86
C TRP A 103 2.46 18.97 -4.01
N THR A 104 2.31 19.63 -2.86
CA THR A 104 2.06 21.06 -2.72
C THR A 104 2.51 21.54 -1.34
N ASP A 105 2.71 22.85 -1.17
CA ASP A 105 3.05 23.41 0.15
C ASP A 105 1.88 23.37 1.15
N TYR A 106 0.65 23.54 0.67
CA TYR A 106 -0.54 23.67 1.53
C TYR A 106 -1.74 22.92 0.97
N SER A 107 -2.56 22.35 1.86
CA SER A 107 -3.83 21.71 1.51
C SER A 107 -4.89 21.95 2.57
N VAL A 108 -6.14 22.10 2.13
CA VAL A 108 -7.31 21.98 2.99
C VAL A 108 -7.77 20.53 2.94
N ALA A 109 -8.07 19.94 4.09
CA ALA A 109 -8.62 18.59 4.19
C ALA A 109 -9.67 18.52 5.30
N ASN A 110 -10.58 17.56 5.19
CA ASN A 110 -11.43 17.19 6.31
C ASN A 110 -10.56 16.49 7.37
N GLU A 111 -10.79 16.76 8.65
CA GLU A 111 -9.99 16.19 9.74
C GLU A 111 -10.12 14.66 9.84
N ASP A 112 -11.24 14.09 9.37
CA ASP A 112 -11.46 12.64 9.27
C ASP A 112 -10.63 11.96 8.17
N GLN A 113 -9.98 12.74 7.30
CA GLN A 113 -9.01 12.26 6.31
C GLN A 113 -7.57 12.30 6.82
N LEU A 114 -7.35 12.67 8.08
CA LEU A 114 -6.03 12.87 8.66
C LEU A 114 -5.85 11.98 9.89
N VAL A 115 -4.62 11.48 10.05
CA VAL A 115 -4.21 10.81 11.28
C VAL A 115 -3.29 11.74 12.05
N LYS A 116 -3.63 12.01 13.31
CA LYS A 116 -2.74 12.72 14.24
C LYS A 116 -1.56 11.82 14.60
N VAL A 117 -0.37 12.40 14.52
CA VAL A 117 0.90 11.73 14.78
C VAL A 117 1.33 11.98 16.23
N ASP A 118 1.81 10.91 16.88
CA ASP A 118 2.49 11.02 18.17
C ASP A 118 3.68 11.99 18.06
N SER A 119 3.76 12.94 18.97
CA SER A 119 4.75 14.03 18.90
C SER A 119 6.20 13.57 18.98
N ARG A 120 6.46 12.32 19.36
CA ARG A 120 7.81 11.72 19.43
C ARG A 120 8.28 11.16 18.08
N ILE A 121 7.38 11.05 17.09
CA ILE A 121 7.69 10.50 15.77
C ILE A 121 8.23 11.60 14.85
N ASP A 122 9.38 11.33 14.23
CA ASP A 122 9.98 12.22 13.24
C ASP A 122 9.07 12.40 12.00
N PRO A 123 8.92 13.64 11.47
CA PRO A 123 8.08 13.88 10.29
C PRO A 123 8.46 13.05 9.06
N LEU A 124 9.73 12.69 8.87
CA LEU A 124 10.18 11.83 7.78
C LEU A 124 9.69 10.39 7.94
N MET A 125 9.56 9.91 9.16
CA MET A 125 8.92 8.61 9.41
C MET A 125 7.42 8.72 9.17
N ALA A 126 6.78 9.75 9.73
CA ALA A 126 5.34 9.99 9.61
C ALA A 126 4.89 10.10 8.14
N SER A 127 5.71 10.71 7.28
CA SER A 127 5.42 10.87 5.86
C SER A 127 5.52 9.58 5.06
N THR A 128 5.74 8.42 5.69
CA THR A 128 5.80 7.13 5.01
C THR A 128 4.77 6.12 5.51
N PHE A 129 3.94 6.47 6.51
CA PHE A 129 3.03 5.53 7.18
C PHE A 129 1.87 5.03 6.31
N SER A 130 1.15 5.95 5.66
CA SER A 130 -0.15 5.70 5.04
C SER A 130 -0.14 4.62 3.96
N VAL A 131 1.00 4.43 3.29
CA VAL A 131 1.15 3.48 2.19
C VAL A 131 1.93 2.24 2.63
N ASN A 132 3.22 2.38 2.93
CA ASN A 132 4.13 1.24 2.97
C ASN A 132 4.00 0.41 4.27
N PRO A 133 4.14 0.99 5.47
CA PRO A 133 3.91 0.29 6.74
C PRO A 133 2.48 -0.23 6.90
N CYS A 134 1.45 0.53 6.50
CA CYS A 134 0.07 0.05 6.54
C CYS A 134 -0.12 -1.21 5.67
N THR A 135 0.40 -1.19 4.43
CA THR A 135 0.35 -2.38 3.55
C THR A 135 1.09 -3.58 4.17
N ALA A 136 2.29 -3.35 4.74
CA ALA A 136 3.05 -4.41 5.40
C ALA A 136 2.34 -4.99 6.64
N TRP A 137 1.74 -4.12 7.47
CA TRP A 137 0.97 -4.54 8.64
C TRP A 137 -0.22 -5.41 8.24
N GLN A 138 -0.99 -4.98 7.23
CA GLN A 138 -2.12 -5.75 6.75
C GLN A 138 -1.70 -7.14 6.23
N MET A 139 -0.64 -7.22 5.44
CA MET A 139 -0.16 -8.51 4.93
C MET A 139 0.25 -9.48 6.05
N LEU A 140 0.83 -8.96 7.13
CA LEU A 140 1.29 -9.75 8.27
C LEU A 140 0.19 -10.10 9.29
N ARG A 141 -0.89 -9.32 9.37
CA ARG A 141 -1.92 -9.46 10.42
C ARG A 141 -3.31 -9.87 9.94
N ASN A 142 -3.68 -9.61 8.68
CA ASN A 142 -5.08 -9.73 8.23
C ASN A 142 -5.41 -11.02 7.44
N PHE A 143 -4.42 -11.84 7.09
CA PHE A 143 -4.65 -13.00 6.19
C PHE A 143 -4.45 -14.35 6.88
N VAL A 144 -3.37 -14.48 7.64
CA VAL A 144 -2.99 -15.70 8.35
C VAL A 144 -2.51 -15.28 9.73
N GLU A 145 -2.90 -16.01 10.76
CA GLU A 145 -2.38 -15.79 12.10
C GLU A 145 -0.89 -16.16 12.16
N MET A 146 -0.08 -15.16 12.51
CA MET A 146 1.37 -15.27 12.61
C MET A 146 1.81 -15.18 14.06
N ASN A 147 2.56 -16.18 14.50
CA ASN A 147 3.16 -16.27 15.82
C ASN A 147 4.67 -16.00 15.77
N ALA A 148 5.26 -15.65 16.91
CA ALA A 148 6.72 -15.61 17.02
C ALA A 148 7.32 -16.98 16.64
N GLY A 149 8.40 -16.99 15.86
CA GLY A 149 9.03 -18.18 15.30
C GLY A 149 8.48 -18.62 13.94
N ASP A 150 7.31 -18.13 13.51
CA ASP A 150 6.81 -18.39 12.15
C ASP A 150 7.69 -17.72 11.09
N TRP A 151 7.60 -18.22 9.86
CA TRP A 151 8.38 -17.72 8.73
C TRP A 151 7.52 -17.06 7.66
N ILE A 152 8.06 -15.98 7.08
CA ILE A 152 7.58 -15.37 5.85
C ILE A 152 8.67 -15.37 4.78
N ILE A 153 8.25 -15.33 3.53
CA ILE A 153 9.12 -15.03 2.39
C ILE A 153 8.59 -13.82 1.62
N GLN A 154 9.47 -12.98 1.10
CA GLN A 154 9.06 -11.88 0.23
C GLN A 154 10.04 -11.65 -0.91
N ASN A 155 9.53 -11.24 -2.07
CA ASN A 155 10.34 -10.61 -3.11
C ASN A 155 10.27 -9.09 -3.01
N SER A 156 11.11 -8.38 -3.77
CA SER A 156 11.20 -6.92 -3.70
C SER A 156 11.52 -6.41 -2.28
N ALA A 157 12.36 -7.14 -1.53
CA ALA A 157 12.57 -6.87 -0.10
C ALA A 157 13.25 -5.51 0.19
N ASN A 158 13.89 -4.88 -0.80
CA ASN A 158 14.44 -3.53 -0.68
C ASN A 158 13.41 -2.42 -0.98
N SER A 159 12.18 -2.75 -1.37
CA SER A 159 11.10 -1.77 -1.54
C SER A 159 10.69 -1.16 -0.19
N GLY A 160 9.97 -0.03 -0.22
CA GLY A 160 9.44 0.57 1.00
C GLY A 160 8.56 -0.40 1.79
N VAL A 161 7.63 -1.10 1.14
CA VAL A 161 6.83 -2.17 1.76
C VAL A 161 7.72 -3.28 2.30
N GLY A 162 8.70 -3.75 1.52
CA GLY A 162 9.56 -4.86 1.92
C GLY A 162 10.44 -4.57 3.14
N ARG A 163 10.95 -3.34 3.24
CA ARG A 163 11.69 -2.87 4.43
C ARG A 163 10.78 -2.70 5.64
N SER A 164 9.51 -2.31 5.45
CA SER A 164 8.52 -2.32 6.53
C SER A 164 8.20 -3.74 6.99
N VAL A 165 8.02 -4.70 6.07
CA VAL A 165 7.81 -6.13 6.41
C VAL A 165 8.96 -6.65 7.27
N ILE A 166 10.22 -6.36 6.92
CA ILE A 166 11.39 -6.80 7.69
C ILE A 166 11.32 -6.30 9.13
N GLN A 167 11.08 -5.01 9.31
CA GLN A 167 11.06 -4.38 10.63
C GLN A 167 9.89 -4.88 11.49
N LEU A 168 8.69 -4.97 10.91
CA LEU A 168 7.51 -5.49 11.59
C LEU A 168 7.67 -6.98 11.95
N ALA A 169 8.18 -7.80 11.04
CA ALA A 169 8.46 -9.21 11.31
C ALA A 169 9.45 -9.34 12.48
N LYS A 170 10.57 -8.60 12.46
CA LYS A 170 11.54 -8.56 13.56
C LYS A 170 10.88 -8.17 14.89
N ALA A 171 10.07 -7.10 14.88
CA ALA A 171 9.41 -6.59 16.08
C ALA A 171 8.42 -7.59 16.69
N TRP A 172 7.85 -8.47 15.88
CA TRP A 172 6.89 -9.49 16.29
C TRP A 172 7.49 -10.90 16.40
N GLY A 173 8.82 -11.03 16.31
CA GLY A 173 9.51 -12.32 16.44
C GLY A 173 9.30 -13.27 15.27
N ILE A 174 8.87 -12.77 14.10
CA ILE A 174 8.67 -13.54 12.87
C ILE A 174 9.97 -13.55 12.06
N HIS A 175 10.37 -14.71 11.56
CA HIS A 175 11.53 -14.86 10.70
C HIS A 175 11.22 -14.52 9.23
N SER A 176 12.17 -13.91 8.52
CA SER A 176 11.97 -13.44 7.16
C SER A 176 13.03 -13.92 6.18
N ILE A 177 12.57 -14.49 5.05
CA ILE A 177 13.37 -14.77 3.85
C ILE A 177 13.15 -13.62 2.87
N ASN A 178 14.20 -12.87 2.57
CA ASN A 178 14.10 -11.60 1.86
C ASN A 178 14.82 -11.67 0.51
N ILE A 179 14.06 -11.72 -0.58
CA ILE A 179 14.60 -11.82 -1.93
C ILE A 179 14.77 -10.43 -2.53
N VAL A 180 15.98 -10.14 -3.00
CA VAL A 180 16.33 -8.89 -3.69
C VAL A 180 16.85 -9.18 -5.09
N ARG A 181 16.72 -8.19 -5.99
CA ARG A 181 17.30 -8.28 -7.33
C ARG A 181 18.82 -8.10 -7.27
N ASP A 182 19.53 -8.88 -8.06
CA ASP A 182 20.96 -8.74 -8.30
C ASP A 182 21.34 -7.30 -8.71
N ARG A 183 22.47 -6.82 -8.21
CA ARG A 183 22.98 -5.46 -8.40
C ARG A 183 24.44 -5.35 -7.99
N ALA A 184 25.14 -4.34 -8.52
CA ALA A 184 26.56 -4.11 -8.25
C ALA A 184 26.88 -3.93 -6.75
N ASN A 185 25.98 -3.29 -5.97
CA ASN A 185 26.17 -3.04 -4.54
C ASN A 185 25.44 -4.05 -3.63
N ILE A 186 25.30 -5.30 -4.07
CA ILE A 186 24.47 -6.31 -3.38
C ILE A 186 24.89 -6.56 -1.93
N GLU A 187 26.19 -6.65 -1.64
CA GLU A 187 26.66 -6.94 -0.27
C GLU A 187 26.35 -5.81 0.71
N LYS A 188 26.49 -4.55 0.27
CA LYS A 188 26.06 -3.39 1.06
C LYS A 188 24.55 -3.46 1.36
N LEU A 189 23.74 -3.79 0.36
CA LEU A 189 22.30 -3.93 0.54
C LEU A 189 21.94 -5.06 1.52
N LYS A 190 22.60 -6.23 1.43
CA LYS A 190 22.38 -7.34 2.37
C LYS A 190 22.68 -6.91 3.81
N ILE A 191 23.77 -6.18 4.03
CA ILE A 191 24.13 -5.63 5.35
C ILE A 191 23.05 -4.65 5.85
N GLU A 192 22.60 -3.72 5.01
CA GLU A 192 21.54 -2.77 5.35
C GLU A 192 20.23 -3.47 5.74
N LEU A 193 19.80 -4.49 4.98
CA LEU A 193 18.56 -5.22 5.28
C LEU A 193 18.69 -6.06 6.56
N LYS A 194 19.86 -6.67 6.80
CA LYS A 194 20.13 -7.39 8.06
C LYS A 194 20.12 -6.44 9.27
N HIS A 195 20.67 -5.24 9.12
CA HIS A 195 20.67 -4.24 10.19
C HIS A 195 19.25 -3.89 10.66
N ILE A 196 18.30 -3.73 9.73
CA ILE A 196 16.90 -3.47 10.07
C ILE A 196 16.10 -4.73 10.49
N GLY A 197 16.71 -5.91 10.51
CA GLY A 197 16.11 -7.13 11.07
C GLY A 197 15.88 -8.30 10.12
N ALA A 198 16.35 -8.25 8.87
CA ALA A 198 16.16 -9.36 7.95
C ALA A 198 16.85 -10.62 8.49
N THR A 199 16.12 -11.74 8.58
CA THR A 199 16.70 -13.01 9.06
C THR A 199 17.64 -13.57 8.00
N HIS A 200 17.15 -13.73 6.77
CA HIS A 200 17.96 -14.13 5.62
C HIS A 200 17.68 -13.21 4.44
N VAL A 201 18.73 -12.91 3.66
CA VAL A 201 18.66 -12.10 2.45
C VAL A 201 19.34 -12.89 1.33
N PHE A 202 18.63 -13.09 0.23
CA PHE A 202 19.13 -13.77 -0.97
C PHE A 202 18.94 -12.86 -2.18
N THR A 203 19.83 -12.97 -3.16
CA THR A 203 19.48 -12.55 -4.51
C THR A 203 18.50 -13.54 -5.15
N GLU A 204 17.83 -13.12 -6.23
CA GLU A 204 17.02 -14.01 -7.05
C GLU A 204 17.85 -15.22 -7.55
N GLU A 205 19.10 -14.99 -7.97
CA GLU A 205 20.01 -16.06 -8.41
C GLU A 205 20.40 -17.02 -7.26
N GLU A 206 20.78 -16.47 -6.11
CA GLU A 206 21.13 -17.27 -4.93
C GLU A 206 19.95 -18.14 -4.46
N PHE A 207 18.75 -17.57 -4.44
CA PHE A 207 17.55 -18.28 -4.05
C PHE A 207 17.13 -19.35 -5.08
N ALA A 208 17.30 -19.07 -6.37
CA ALA A 208 17.05 -20.06 -7.42
C ALA A 208 17.97 -21.30 -7.28
N LYS A 209 19.22 -21.10 -6.86
CA LYS A 209 20.19 -22.19 -6.66
C LYS A 209 19.97 -22.94 -5.35
N ASN A 210 19.81 -22.22 -4.24
CA ASN A 210 19.91 -22.80 -2.89
C ASN A 210 18.61 -22.72 -2.07
N GLY A 211 17.62 -21.95 -2.52
CA GLY A 211 16.41 -21.65 -1.75
C GLY A 211 15.60 -22.88 -1.36
N ARG A 212 15.53 -23.89 -2.23
CA ARG A 212 14.82 -25.15 -1.93
C ARG A 212 15.46 -25.92 -0.78
N THR A 213 16.79 -26.01 -0.77
CA THR A 213 17.52 -26.69 0.31
C THR A 213 17.36 -25.91 1.60
N PHE A 214 17.51 -24.59 1.54
CA PHE A 214 17.34 -23.71 2.70
C PHE A 214 15.94 -23.81 3.33
N VAL A 215 14.87 -23.80 2.53
CA VAL A 215 13.49 -23.95 3.04
C VAL A 215 13.27 -25.33 3.67
N ARG A 216 13.88 -26.40 3.13
CA ARG A 216 13.80 -27.73 3.75
C ARG A 216 14.51 -27.77 5.11
N GLU A 217 15.67 -27.12 5.21
CA GLU A 217 16.42 -27.03 6.47
C GLU A 217 15.65 -26.28 7.55
N ILE A 218 14.91 -25.21 7.19
CA ILE A 218 14.01 -24.52 8.14
C ILE A 218 13.04 -25.53 8.74
N VAL A 219 12.32 -26.28 7.91
CA VAL A 219 11.30 -27.25 8.37
C VAL A 219 11.92 -28.32 9.28
N GLN A 220 13.13 -28.77 8.97
CA GLN A 220 13.84 -29.82 9.73
C GLN A 220 14.39 -29.30 11.07
N ASN A 221 14.96 -28.10 11.10
CA ASN A 221 15.78 -27.62 12.22
C ASN A 221 15.03 -26.70 13.19
N THR A 222 13.87 -26.15 12.81
CA THR A 222 13.13 -25.18 13.64
C THR A 222 11.95 -25.79 14.40
N HIS A 223 11.96 -27.10 14.66
CA HIS A 223 10.88 -27.83 15.35
C HIS A 223 9.48 -27.55 14.77
N GLY A 224 9.37 -27.39 13.45
CA GLY A 224 8.09 -27.12 12.78
C GLY A 224 7.84 -25.68 12.34
N GLY A 225 8.85 -24.82 12.30
CA GLY A 225 8.73 -23.51 11.63
C GLY A 225 8.33 -23.68 10.17
N THR A 226 7.19 -23.09 9.80
CA THR A 226 6.64 -23.15 8.44
C THR A 226 6.59 -21.78 7.79
N VAL A 227 6.91 -21.72 6.50
CA VAL A 227 6.69 -20.50 5.70
C VAL A 227 5.20 -20.38 5.40
N LYS A 228 4.47 -19.62 6.22
CA LYS A 228 3.00 -19.50 6.14
C LYS A 228 2.54 -18.44 5.14
N LEU A 229 3.35 -17.39 4.97
CA LEU A 229 3.03 -16.25 4.11
C LEU A 229 4.15 -15.97 3.10
N ALA A 230 3.75 -15.62 1.89
CA ALA A 230 4.62 -15.11 0.84
C ALA A 230 4.11 -13.74 0.35
N PHE A 231 4.98 -12.73 0.26
CA PHE A 231 4.60 -11.40 -0.23
C PHE A 231 5.21 -11.12 -1.60
N ASN A 232 4.33 -10.84 -2.58
CA ASN A 232 4.70 -10.59 -3.96
C ASN A 232 4.48 -9.12 -4.35
N GLY A 233 5.56 -8.45 -4.75
CA GLY A 233 5.57 -7.14 -5.39
C GLY A 233 6.10 -7.13 -6.83
N VAL A 234 6.41 -8.31 -7.41
CA VAL A 234 7.14 -8.42 -8.69
C VAL A 234 6.29 -9.05 -9.80
N GLY A 235 5.76 -10.26 -9.61
CA GLY A 235 5.10 -11.06 -10.66
C GLY A 235 6.04 -12.03 -11.42
N GLY A 236 5.50 -12.74 -12.42
CA GLY A 236 6.23 -13.72 -13.23
C GLY A 236 6.91 -14.84 -12.42
N ARG A 237 8.05 -15.32 -12.91
CA ARG A 237 8.85 -16.37 -12.24
C ARG A 237 9.32 -16.03 -10.82
N SER A 238 9.50 -14.75 -10.46
CA SER A 238 9.83 -14.37 -9.08
C SER A 238 8.68 -14.72 -8.13
N CYS A 239 7.43 -14.54 -8.58
CA CYS A 239 6.24 -15.01 -7.84
C CYS A 239 6.22 -16.54 -7.72
N LEU A 240 6.50 -17.27 -8.81
CA LEU A 240 6.57 -18.74 -8.80
C LEU A 240 7.59 -19.25 -7.77
N ALA A 241 8.76 -18.61 -7.71
CA ALA A 241 9.84 -18.98 -6.81
C ALA A 241 9.45 -18.85 -5.33
N ILE A 242 8.90 -17.70 -4.92
CA ILE A 242 8.49 -17.49 -3.53
C ILE A 242 7.25 -18.34 -3.16
N ALA A 243 6.36 -18.61 -4.11
CA ALA A 243 5.25 -19.55 -3.91
C ALA A 243 5.76 -20.98 -3.64
N GLY A 244 6.93 -21.35 -4.18
CA GLY A 244 7.55 -22.66 -3.98
C GLY A 244 8.13 -22.87 -2.58
N ALA A 245 8.30 -21.79 -1.81
CA ALA A 245 8.77 -21.84 -0.44
C ALA A 245 7.65 -22.02 0.59
N LEU A 246 6.39 -21.79 0.20
CA LEU A 246 5.25 -21.91 1.10
C LEU A 246 5.08 -23.34 1.61
N ALA A 247 4.75 -23.46 2.89
CA ALA A 247 4.23 -24.69 3.45
C ALA A 247 2.84 -25.01 2.87
N ARG A 248 2.39 -26.26 3.06
CA ARG A 248 1.04 -26.67 2.64
C ARG A 248 -0.03 -25.80 3.32
N GLY A 249 -1.00 -25.30 2.56
CA GLY A 249 -2.02 -24.37 3.05
C GLY A 249 -1.54 -22.91 3.17
N GLY A 250 -0.28 -22.64 2.82
CA GLY A 250 0.31 -21.30 2.88
C GLY A 250 -0.35 -20.32 1.91
N THR A 251 -0.25 -19.02 2.21
CA THR A 251 -0.90 -17.97 1.42
C THR A 251 0.12 -17.02 0.80
N LEU A 252 0.04 -16.84 -0.52
CA LEU A 252 0.75 -15.79 -1.24
C LEU A 252 -0.17 -14.56 -1.37
N ILE A 253 0.34 -13.39 -0.99
CA ILE A 253 -0.35 -12.11 -1.08
C ILE A 253 0.39 -11.22 -2.06
N THR A 254 -0.30 -10.80 -3.12
CA THR A 254 0.22 -9.81 -4.08
C THR A 254 -0.25 -8.41 -3.70
N TYR A 255 0.68 -7.48 -3.54
CA TYR A 255 0.41 -6.05 -3.30
C TYR A 255 0.91 -5.14 -4.45
N GLY A 256 1.64 -5.71 -5.42
CA GLY A 256 2.19 -4.98 -6.56
C GLY A 256 2.73 -5.88 -7.65
N GLY A 257 3.10 -5.29 -8.79
CA GLY A 257 3.52 -6.04 -9.99
C GLY A 257 4.57 -5.30 -10.81
N MET A 258 5.73 -5.01 -10.21
CA MET A 258 6.77 -4.18 -10.85
C MET A 258 7.30 -4.75 -12.18
N SER A 259 7.23 -6.06 -12.41
CA SER A 259 7.68 -6.67 -13.67
C SER A 259 6.68 -6.50 -14.81
N LYS A 260 5.42 -6.13 -14.52
CA LYS A 260 4.27 -6.12 -15.45
C LYS A 260 3.99 -7.47 -16.11
N LYS A 261 4.61 -8.56 -15.63
CA LYS A 261 4.34 -9.92 -16.09
C LYS A 261 3.19 -10.52 -15.27
N ALA A 262 2.38 -11.34 -15.94
CA ALA A 262 1.38 -12.16 -15.27
C ALA A 262 2.03 -13.05 -14.20
N HIS A 263 1.26 -13.42 -13.18
CA HIS A 263 1.71 -14.36 -12.17
C HIS A 263 1.92 -15.74 -12.78
N GLU A 264 2.96 -16.44 -12.33
CA GLU A 264 3.22 -17.83 -12.69
C GLU A 264 3.06 -18.71 -11.44
N PHE A 265 2.30 -19.79 -11.56
CA PHE A 265 2.10 -20.81 -10.52
C PHE A 265 2.14 -22.20 -11.16
N SER A 266 2.64 -23.20 -10.44
CA SER A 266 2.54 -24.59 -10.88
C SER A 266 1.23 -25.22 -10.38
N THR A 267 0.64 -26.11 -11.20
CA THR A 267 -0.52 -26.92 -10.79
C THR A 267 -0.26 -27.68 -9.50
N ALA A 268 0.96 -28.19 -9.31
CA ALA A 268 1.31 -28.95 -8.11
C ALA A 268 1.27 -28.09 -6.84
N GLN A 269 1.71 -26.83 -6.91
CA GLN A 269 1.60 -25.90 -5.77
C GLN A 269 0.14 -25.65 -5.41
N LEU A 270 -0.71 -25.38 -6.40
CA LEU A 270 -2.13 -25.08 -6.15
C LEU A 270 -2.89 -26.30 -5.65
N VAL A 271 -2.74 -27.45 -6.32
CA VAL A 271 -3.56 -28.64 -6.06
C VAL A 271 -3.04 -29.48 -4.90
N PHE A 272 -1.73 -29.75 -4.86
CA PHE A 272 -1.17 -30.70 -3.89
C PHE A 272 -0.62 -30.02 -2.63
N ASN A 273 -0.18 -28.76 -2.74
CA ASN A 273 0.23 -27.97 -1.58
C ASN A 273 -0.88 -27.04 -1.06
N ASP A 274 -2.07 -27.01 -1.68
CA ASP A 274 -3.19 -26.15 -1.25
C ASP A 274 -2.78 -24.69 -1.01
N ILE A 275 -1.89 -24.14 -1.85
CA ILE A 275 -1.50 -22.74 -1.69
C ILE A 275 -2.66 -21.83 -2.05
N ARG A 276 -2.86 -20.77 -1.28
CA ARG A 276 -3.88 -19.75 -1.51
C ARG A 276 -3.21 -18.52 -2.12
N VAL A 277 -3.86 -17.91 -3.10
CA VAL A 277 -3.37 -16.68 -3.74
C VAL A 277 -4.38 -15.56 -3.49
N ARG A 278 -3.92 -14.45 -2.93
CA ARG A 278 -4.75 -13.28 -2.59
C ARG A 278 -4.10 -12.00 -3.12
N GLY A 279 -4.92 -10.98 -3.31
CA GLY A 279 -4.47 -9.62 -3.60
C GLY A 279 -4.80 -8.70 -2.43
N ILE A 280 -4.03 -7.62 -2.29
CA ILE A 280 -4.35 -6.52 -1.38
C ILE A 280 -4.10 -5.17 -2.06
N ALA A 281 -5.03 -4.24 -1.84
CA ALA A 281 -4.87 -2.83 -2.16
C ALA A 281 -5.28 -2.00 -0.93
N ASN A 282 -4.29 -1.54 -0.15
CA ASN A 282 -4.50 -0.85 1.13
C ASN A 282 -5.53 0.28 1.02
N GLY A 283 -5.41 1.13 0.00
CA GLY A 283 -6.36 2.23 -0.23
C GLY A 283 -7.80 1.76 -0.49
N MET A 284 -8.00 0.67 -1.23
CA MET A 284 -9.34 0.12 -1.48
C MET A 284 -9.93 -0.48 -0.20
N TRP A 285 -9.14 -1.23 0.55
CA TRP A 285 -9.54 -1.82 1.83
C TRP A 285 -9.98 -0.75 2.84
N LEU A 286 -9.26 0.38 2.92
CA LEU A 286 -9.64 1.50 3.78
C LEU A 286 -10.97 2.15 3.34
N MET A 287 -11.24 2.20 2.03
CA MET A 287 -12.47 2.80 1.48
C MET A 287 -13.70 1.89 1.59
N GLU A 288 -13.52 0.57 1.66
CA GLU A 288 -14.64 -0.38 1.85
C GLU A 288 -15.37 -0.17 3.18
N GLY A 289 -14.66 0.31 4.21
CA GLY A 289 -15.20 0.53 5.55
C GLY A 289 -15.52 -0.76 6.32
N GLY A 290 -16.04 -0.66 7.54
CA GLY A 290 -16.35 -1.83 8.38
C GLY A 290 -15.13 -2.50 9.02
N HIS A 291 -14.00 -1.79 9.04
CA HIS A 291 -12.73 -2.24 9.59
C HIS A 291 -12.15 -1.24 10.61
N GLU A 292 -12.99 -0.38 11.17
CA GLU A 292 -12.60 0.74 12.02
C GLU A 292 -11.69 0.29 13.18
N GLU A 293 -12.06 -0.76 13.91
CA GLU A 293 -11.25 -1.31 15.01
C GLU A 293 -9.88 -1.86 14.55
N ILE A 294 -9.84 -2.49 13.38
CA ILE A 294 -8.60 -3.06 12.81
C ILE A 294 -7.67 -1.93 12.36
N VAL A 295 -8.24 -0.89 11.75
CA VAL A 295 -7.53 0.31 11.33
C VAL A 295 -6.94 1.04 12.53
N GLU A 296 -7.73 1.27 13.59
CA GLU A 296 -7.26 1.93 14.81
C GLU A 296 -6.09 1.16 15.43
N ARG A 297 -6.21 -0.17 15.51
CA ARG A 297 -5.12 -1.04 15.99
C ARG A 297 -3.88 -0.94 15.10
N MET A 298 -4.04 -0.98 13.77
CA MET A 298 -2.93 -0.83 12.82
C MET A 298 -2.20 0.49 13.04
N LEU A 299 -2.92 1.61 13.10
CA LEU A 299 -2.33 2.93 13.30
C LEU A 299 -1.63 3.04 14.66
N LYS A 300 -2.22 2.47 15.71
CA LYS A 300 -1.63 2.40 17.04
C LYS A 300 -0.32 1.60 17.04
N ASP A 301 -0.33 0.37 16.55
CA ASP A 301 0.84 -0.50 16.49
C ASP A 301 2.01 0.17 15.73
N LEU A 302 1.71 0.76 14.57
CA LEU A 302 2.72 1.40 13.73
C LEU A 302 3.35 2.63 14.42
N GLN A 303 2.53 3.45 15.07
CA GLN A 303 3.03 4.60 15.82
C GLN A 303 3.83 4.17 17.05
N GLU A 304 3.37 3.18 17.82
CA GLU A 304 4.10 2.65 18.97
C GLU A 304 5.46 2.07 18.56
N LEU A 305 5.52 1.29 17.48
CA LEU A 305 6.78 0.75 16.95
C LEU A 305 7.73 1.85 16.46
N ALA A 306 7.20 2.92 15.85
CA ALA A 306 8.02 4.05 15.43
C ALA A 306 8.57 4.84 16.63
N VAL A 307 7.75 5.09 17.66
CA VAL A 307 8.18 5.71 18.93
C VAL A 307 9.29 4.89 19.59
N LEU A 308 9.20 3.56 19.54
CA LEU A 308 10.20 2.64 20.09
C LEU A 308 11.45 2.50 19.20
N GLY A 309 11.52 3.20 18.06
CA GLY A 309 12.61 3.08 17.09
C GLY A 309 12.68 1.71 16.39
N LYS A 310 11.64 0.89 16.51
CA LYS A 310 11.52 -0.43 15.86
C LYS A 310 10.98 -0.35 14.43
N LEU A 311 10.46 0.80 14.04
CA LEU A 311 10.04 1.11 12.69
C LEU A 311 10.62 2.47 12.28
N THR A 312 11.57 2.45 11.34
CA THR A 312 12.28 3.63 10.84
C THR A 312 12.06 3.79 9.33
N PRO A 313 12.20 5.01 8.78
CA PRO A 313 12.02 5.23 7.36
C PRO A 313 13.11 4.51 6.55
N PRO A 314 12.85 4.15 5.29
CA PRO A 314 13.90 3.67 4.40
C PRO A 314 14.94 4.78 4.16
N PRO A 315 16.12 4.49 3.59
CA PRO A 315 17.03 5.52 3.10
C PRO A 315 16.27 6.52 2.20
N LEU A 316 16.45 7.82 2.47
CA LEU A 316 15.73 8.90 1.79
C LEU A 316 16.69 9.74 0.96
N ASP A 317 16.27 10.09 -0.25
CA ASP A 317 16.94 11.09 -1.08
C ASP A 317 16.08 12.36 -1.12
N TYR A 318 16.65 13.47 -0.66
CA TYR A 318 15.93 14.72 -0.49
C TYR A 318 15.98 15.58 -1.74
N HIS A 319 14.82 16.09 -2.14
CA HIS A 319 14.66 17.00 -3.27
C HIS A 319 13.81 18.19 -2.87
N LYS A 320 14.15 19.37 -3.40
CA LYS A 320 13.18 20.47 -3.44
C LYS A 320 12.08 20.10 -4.43
N ILE A 321 10.87 20.60 -4.21
CA ILE A 321 9.75 20.35 -5.14
C ILE A 321 10.06 20.92 -6.54
N GLU A 322 10.86 21.97 -6.66
CA GLU A 322 11.33 22.52 -7.94
C GLU A 322 12.20 21.54 -8.75
N ASP A 323 12.92 20.65 -8.06
CA ASP A 323 13.80 19.65 -8.68
C ASP A 323 13.03 18.36 -9.06
N PHE A 324 11.70 18.44 -9.18
CA PHE A 324 10.84 17.27 -9.36
C PHE A 324 11.22 16.39 -10.55
N LYS A 325 11.74 16.95 -11.64
CA LYS A 325 12.12 16.14 -12.81
C LYS A 325 13.16 15.08 -12.44
N ILE A 326 14.18 15.46 -11.67
CA ILE A 326 15.23 14.56 -11.21
C ILE A 326 14.66 13.53 -10.23
N ALA A 327 13.83 13.99 -9.28
CA ALA A 327 13.22 13.11 -8.29
C ALA A 327 12.30 12.05 -8.94
N ILE A 328 11.49 12.46 -9.92
CA ILE A 328 10.60 11.58 -10.68
C ILE A 328 11.42 10.58 -11.52
N GLU A 329 12.44 11.04 -12.23
CA GLU A 329 13.33 10.17 -13.02
C GLU A 329 14.01 9.12 -12.13
N ASN A 330 14.63 9.55 -11.03
CA ASN A 330 15.26 8.63 -10.08
C ASN A 330 14.28 7.60 -9.49
N SER A 331 13.05 8.03 -9.20
CA SER A 331 11.99 7.13 -8.69
C SER A 331 11.57 6.10 -9.73
N MET A 332 11.61 6.44 -11.03
CA MET A 332 11.25 5.53 -12.12
C MET A 332 12.39 4.57 -12.49
N ASP A 333 13.64 5.02 -12.38
CA ASP A 333 14.84 4.23 -12.67
C ASP A 333 15.18 3.20 -11.59
N GLY A 334 14.56 3.31 -10.40
CA GLY A 334 14.79 2.39 -9.29
C GLY A 334 16.17 2.55 -8.64
N LYS A 335 16.70 3.78 -8.62
CA LYS A 335 17.91 4.14 -7.86
C LYS A 335 17.71 3.88 -6.35
N HIS A 336 18.82 3.80 -5.61
CA HIS A 336 18.78 3.50 -4.17
C HIS A 336 18.34 4.76 -3.41
N GLY A 337 17.31 4.64 -2.57
CA GLY A 337 16.73 5.75 -1.80
C GLY A 337 15.28 6.07 -2.20
N LYS A 338 14.38 6.22 -1.22
CA LYS A 338 13.02 6.71 -1.45
C LYS A 338 13.11 8.22 -1.70
N GLN A 339 12.74 8.65 -2.90
CA GLN A 339 12.78 10.05 -3.28
C GLN A 339 11.73 10.82 -2.46
N MET A 340 12.15 11.93 -1.87
CA MET A 340 11.38 12.68 -0.89
C MET A 340 11.39 14.17 -1.24
N PHE A 341 10.22 14.75 -1.48
CA PHE A 341 10.09 16.19 -1.53
C PHE A 341 10.15 16.76 -0.12
N ILE A 342 10.99 17.78 0.04
CA ILE A 342 11.11 18.59 1.26
C ILE A 342 10.61 19.99 0.94
N PHE A 343 9.54 20.42 1.61
CA PHE A 343 8.88 21.71 1.35
C PHE A 343 9.44 22.84 2.22
N GLU A 344 9.95 22.54 3.41
CA GLU A 344 10.66 23.50 4.29
C GLU A 344 12.18 23.38 4.18
N LYS A 345 12.92 24.49 4.34
CA LYS A 345 14.36 24.38 4.61
C LYS A 345 14.54 23.71 5.97
N ALA A 346 15.34 22.65 6.03
CA ALA A 346 15.72 21.91 7.24
C ALA A 346 16.22 22.77 8.44
N THR A 347 16.50 24.06 8.22
CA THR A 347 17.09 24.97 9.19
C THR A 347 16.11 25.48 10.26
N ASP A 348 14.79 25.40 10.07
CA ASP A 348 13.82 25.86 11.08
C ASP A 348 13.24 24.71 11.94
N SER A 349 13.56 23.46 11.62
CA SER A 349 12.93 22.26 12.19
C SER A 349 13.89 21.30 12.90
N GLY A 350 15.14 21.69 13.15
CA GLY A 350 16.09 20.84 13.88
C GLY A 350 16.49 19.58 13.12
N PHE A 351 16.26 19.51 11.81
CA PHE A 351 16.82 18.47 10.96
C PHE A 351 18.32 18.71 10.83
N THR A 352 19.12 18.11 11.72
CA THR A 352 20.56 18.08 11.56
C THR A 352 20.90 17.19 10.37
N SER A 353 21.23 17.82 9.25
CA SER A 353 21.93 17.19 8.16
C SER A 353 23.38 16.93 8.59
N SER A 354 23.64 15.75 9.16
CA SER A 354 24.98 15.20 9.27
C SER A 354 24.96 13.82 8.60
N PRO A 355 25.84 13.54 7.62
CA PRO A 355 26.10 12.16 7.24
C PRO A 355 26.83 11.54 8.43
N THR A 356 26.12 10.88 9.35
CA THR A 356 26.79 10.05 10.36
C THR A 356 27.49 8.92 9.62
N SER A 357 28.80 9.12 9.42
CA SER A 357 29.77 8.05 9.28
C SER A 357 29.48 7.01 10.35
N PHE A 358 29.17 5.80 9.91
CA PHE A 358 29.05 4.64 10.78
C PHE A 358 30.41 4.39 11.45
N SER A 359 30.55 4.81 12.70
CA SER A 359 31.59 4.30 13.59
C SER A 359 31.08 4.25 15.02
N SER A 360 31.17 3.05 15.58
CA SER A 360 31.07 2.68 17.00
C SER A 360 29.77 2.96 17.75
N LEU A 361 28.85 1.99 17.70
CA LEU A 361 28.09 1.60 18.88
C LEU A 361 28.37 0.12 19.16
N SER A 362 28.96 -0.14 20.32
CA SER A 362 29.41 -1.43 20.81
C SER A 362 28.21 -2.37 21.05
N PRO A 363 28.30 -3.67 20.70
CA PRO A 363 27.24 -4.62 20.97
C PRO A 363 27.44 -5.15 22.39
N ASN A 364 26.73 -4.61 23.38
CA ASN A 364 26.47 -5.28 24.65
C ASN A 364 25.48 -4.47 25.49
N SER A 365 24.19 -4.76 25.34
CA SER A 365 23.26 -4.67 26.46
C SER A 365 22.36 -5.90 26.42
N SER A 366 22.44 -6.63 27.53
CA SER A 366 21.76 -7.87 27.84
C SER A 366 20.24 -7.75 27.73
N PHE A 367 19.64 -8.72 27.07
CA PHE A 367 18.20 -8.94 27.03
C PHE A 367 17.67 -9.27 28.43
N SER A 368 16.71 -8.50 28.93
CA SER A 368 15.83 -8.92 30.02
C SER A 368 14.51 -9.42 29.44
N GLU A 369 14.20 -10.68 29.73
CA GLU A 369 12.94 -11.35 29.42
C GLU A 369 11.75 -10.59 30.01
N PHE A 370 10.67 -10.46 29.23
CA PHE A 370 9.36 -10.09 29.76
C PHE A 370 8.51 -11.36 29.97
N PRO A 371 7.67 -11.40 31.02
CA PRO A 371 6.92 -12.59 31.39
C PRO A 371 5.78 -12.87 30.41
N ASN A 372 5.56 -14.16 30.15
CA ASN A 372 4.42 -14.71 29.41
C ASN A 372 3.10 -14.26 30.03
N GLY A 373 2.49 -13.22 29.48
CA GLY A 373 1.10 -12.84 29.71
C GLY A 373 0.24 -13.36 28.58
N SER A 374 -0.55 -14.40 28.84
CA SER A 374 -1.56 -14.92 27.92
C SER A 374 -2.68 -13.89 27.74
N SER A 375 -2.65 -13.12 26.65
CA SER A 375 -3.84 -12.40 26.15
C SER A 375 -4.39 -13.18 24.96
N THR A 376 -5.45 -13.95 25.18
CA THR A 376 -6.24 -14.54 24.10
C THR A 376 -6.85 -13.43 23.26
N SER A 377 -6.25 -13.12 22.11
CA SER A 377 -6.86 -12.24 21.12
C SER A 377 -7.94 -13.04 20.37
N ALA A 378 -9.19 -12.57 20.44
CA ALA A 378 -10.29 -13.20 19.71
C ALA A 378 -10.07 -13.02 18.19
N PHE A 379 -9.87 -14.14 17.51
CA PHE A 379 -9.77 -14.24 16.05
C PHE A 379 -11.17 -14.08 15.44
N TYR A 380 -11.34 -13.12 14.53
CA TYR A 380 -12.54 -13.00 13.70
C TYR A 380 -12.21 -13.54 12.29
N PRO A 381 -12.64 -14.77 11.95
CA PRO A 381 -12.41 -15.30 10.61
C PRO A 381 -13.16 -14.47 9.56
N TYR A 382 -12.46 -14.18 8.47
CA TYR A 382 -13.04 -13.66 7.23
C TYR A 382 -14.04 -14.69 6.67
N GLN A 383 -15.32 -14.31 6.60
CA GLN A 383 -16.36 -15.06 5.88
C GLN A 383 -16.25 -14.67 4.38
N PRO A 384 -16.08 -15.63 3.45
CA PRO A 384 -16.14 -15.33 2.03
C PRO A 384 -17.55 -14.85 1.67
N ILE A 385 -17.65 -13.77 0.90
CA ILE A 385 -18.90 -13.39 0.24
C ILE A 385 -19.06 -14.33 -0.96
N GLU A 386 -20.05 -15.23 -0.90
CA GLU A 386 -20.49 -15.99 -2.07
C GLU A 386 -21.12 -15.02 -3.07
N VAL A 387 -20.52 -14.94 -4.25
CA VAL A 387 -21.12 -14.24 -5.39
C VAL A 387 -21.80 -15.30 -6.25
N GLU A 388 -23.11 -15.44 -6.10
CA GLU A 388 -23.92 -16.23 -7.03
C GLU A 388 -23.92 -15.54 -8.41
N VAL A 389 -23.23 -16.16 -9.36
CA VAL A 389 -23.28 -15.76 -10.77
C VAL A 389 -24.50 -16.42 -11.39
N TYR A 390 -25.61 -15.69 -11.50
CA TYR A 390 -26.74 -16.14 -12.31
C TYR A 390 -26.39 -15.98 -13.80
N ALA A 391 -26.07 -17.10 -14.45
CA ALA A 391 -26.02 -17.17 -15.90
C ALA A 391 -27.45 -17.18 -16.45
N GLN A 392 -27.93 -16.05 -16.95
CA GLN A 392 -29.13 -16.02 -17.79
C GLN A 392 -28.74 -16.53 -19.19
N THR A 393 -29.17 -17.74 -19.53
CA THR A 393 -29.20 -18.22 -20.91
C THR A 393 -30.31 -17.48 -21.66
N VAL A 394 -29.94 -16.67 -22.64
CA VAL A 394 -30.89 -16.08 -23.59
C VAL A 394 -30.94 -17.00 -24.81
N ASP A 395 -32.04 -17.74 -24.97
CA ASP A 395 -32.31 -18.52 -26.17
C ASP A 395 -32.55 -17.56 -27.36
N ALA A 396 -31.76 -17.71 -28.42
CA ALA A 396 -31.93 -16.95 -29.66
C ALA A 396 -32.70 -17.78 -30.70
N GLU A 397 -33.90 -17.32 -31.09
CA GLU A 397 -34.66 -17.85 -32.22
C GLU A 397 -33.93 -17.65 -33.57
N PRO A 398 -34.06 -18.58 -34.54
CA PRO A 398 -33.31 -18.51 -35.79
C PRO A 398 -34.04 -17.69 -36.87
N GLN A 399 -33.45 -16.56 -37.28
CA GLN A 399 -33.87 -15.85 -38.50
C GLN A 399 -33.32 -16.52 -39.77
N LYS A 400 -34.25 -16.98 -40.61
CA LYS A 400 -34.02 -17.51 -41.96
C LYS A 400 -33.35 -16.48 -42.88
N ARG A 401 -32.16 -16.80 -43.43
CA ARG A 401 -31.64 -16.17 -44.65
C ARG A 401 -31.58 -17.19 -45.80
N ARG A 402 -32.33 -16.88 -46.85
CA ARG A 402 -32.35 -17.56 -48.16
C ARG A 402 -30.98 -17.47 -48.84
N SER A 403 -30.43 -18.59 -49.30
CA SER A 403 -29.38 -18.63 -50.32
C SER A 403 -29.85 -19.39 -51.57
N LYS A 404 -29.64 -18.79 -52.74
CA LYS A 404 -29.94 -19.35 -54.06
C LYS A 404 -28.87 -20.39 -54.44
N ARG A 405 -29.33 -21.48 -55.07
CA ARG A 405 -28.56 -22.59 -55.67
C ARG A 405 -27.69 -22.18 -56.86
N ARG A 406 -26.55 -22.88 -57.03
CA ARG A 406 -25.95 -23.46 -58.27
C ARG A 406 -24.64 -24.18 -57.88
N SER A 407 -24.54 -25.51 -57.79
CA SER A 407 -24.39 -26.59 -58.80
C SER A 407 -22.94 -26.91 -59.22
N ALA A 408 -22.55 -28.19 -59.02
CA ALA A 408 -21.41 -28.96 -59.58
C ALA A 408 -19.99 -28.51 -59.13
N ASN A 409 -18.96 -29.35 -58.92
CA ASN A 409 -18.65 -30.68 -59.46
C ASN A 409 -17.61 -31.42 -58.57
N ARG A 410 -17.43 -32.73 -58.79
CA ARG A 410 -16.51 -33.67 -58.09
C ARG A 410 -15.01 -33.36 -58.30
N GLY A 411 -14.16 -33.72 -57.32
CA GLY A 411 -12.71 -33.91 -57.51
C GLY A 411 -11.97 -34.33 -56.24
N LYS A 412 -11.35 -35.51 -56.25
CA LYS A 412 -10.45 -36.07 -55.22
C LYS A 412 -9.14 -35.25 -55.11
N TYR A 413 -8.51 -35.15 -53.93
CA TYR A 413 -7.13 -35.60 -53.64
C TYR A 413 -6.61 -35.15 -52.26
N ASN A 414 -5.67 -35.94 -51.77
CA ASN A 414 -4.98 -35.98 -50.47
C ASN A 414 -4.24 -34.70 -50.03
N GLY A 415 -3.97 -34.62 -48.72
CA GLY A 415 -2.64 -34.22 -48.24
C GLY A 415 -2.52 -32.87 -47.53
N GLN A 416 -2.68 -32.91 -46.20
CA GLN A 416 -1.78 -32.34 -45.18
C GLN A 416 -1.32 -30.86 -45.19
N ILE A 417 -1.46 -30.28 -43.98
CA ILE A 417 -0.79 -29.09 -43.40
C ILE A 417 -1.49 -27.73 -43.64
N GLY A 418 -2.47 -27.44 -42.76
CA GLY A 418 -3.02 -26.10 -42.55
C GLY A 418 -2.56 -25.51 -41.21
N ARG A 419 -2.01 -24.28 -41.27
CA ARG A 419 -1.67 -23.40 -40.15
C ARG A 419 -2.91 -23.08 -39.29
N PRO A 420 -2.79 -22.81 -37.98
CA PRO A 420 -3.93 -22.40 -37.16
C PRO A 420 -4.36 -20.95 -37.51
N PRO A 421 -5.68 -20.64 -37.45
CA PRO A 421 -6.20 -19.31 -37.73
C PRO A 421 -6.01 -18.35 -36.54
N LYS A 422 -5.85 -17.06 -36.87
CA LYS A 422 -5.83 -15.92 -35.95
C LYS A 422 -7.17 -15.83 -35.20
N TYR A 423 -7.13 -15.78 -33.88
CA TYR A 423 -8.30 -15.44 -33.06
C TYR A 423 -8.43 -13.92 -32.94
N LEU A 424 -9.63 -13.41 -33.25
CA LEU A 424 -10.07 -12.05 -33.07
C LEU A 424 -10.21 -11.72 -31.57
N THR A 425 -9.62 -10.60 -31.17
CA THR A 425 -9.86 -9.91 -29.90
C THR A 425 -11.18 -9.16 -29.96
N ASN A 426 -12.15 -9.52 -29.12
CA ASN A 426 -13.28 -8.66 -28.79
C ASN A 426 -13.05 -8.04 -27.40
N LEU A 427 -12.81 -6.73 -27.39
CA LEU A 427 -12.85 -5.87 -26.21
C LEU A 427 -14.32 -5.68 -25.80
N ILE A 428 -14.63 -5.95 -24.54
CA ILE A 428 -15.88 -5.53 -23.90
C ILE A 428 -15.61 -4.17 -23.26
N THR A 429 -16.22 -3.12 -23.79
CA THR A 429 -16.34 -1.81 -23.15
C THR A 429 -17.46 -1.91 -22.11
N VAL A 430 -17.17 -1.63 -20.83
CA VAL A 430 -18.19 -1.51 -19.78
C VAL A 430 -18.50 -0.02 -19.60
N ASP A 431 -19.80 0.26 -19.61
CA ASP A 431 -20.42 1.59 -19.64
C ASP A 431 -20.18 2.40 -18.36
N VAL A 432 -19.89 3.69 -18.52
CA VAL A 432 -19.37 4.60 -17.47
C VAL A 432 -20.49 5.21 -16.62
N GLU A 433 -21.76 5.06 -17.00
CA GLU A 433 -22.88 5.66 -16.28
C GLU A 433 -23.22 5.01 -14.94
N THR A 434 -22.84 3.74 -14.70
CA THR A 434 -23.22 3.04 -13.47
C THR A 434 -22.35 3.41 -12.25
N GLN A 435 -21.18 4.05 -12.45
CA GLN A 435 -20.33 4.50 -11.34
C GLN A 435 -20.76 5.87 -10.76
N MET A 436 -21.33 6.76 -11.57
CA MET A 436 -21.75 8.09 -11.11
C MET A 436 -22.93 8.04 -10.13
N ASN A 437 -23.83 7.07 -10.26
CA ASN A 437 -24.96 6.91 -9.33
C ASN A 437 -24.57 6.31 -7.97
N ARG A 438 -23.40 5.68 -7.85
CA ARG A 438 -22.91 5.18 -6.54
C ARG A 438 -22.35 6.31 -5.68
N HIS A 439 -21.69 7.32 -6.26
CA HIS A 439 -21.12 8.44 -5.50
C HIS A 439 -22.16 9.28 -4.75
N LYS A 440 -23.32 9.54 -5.35
CA LYS A 440 -24.42 10.25 -4.67
C LYS A 440 -25.01 9.46 -3.50
N HIS A 441 -24.91 8.13 -3.50
CA HIS A 441 -25.43 7.29 -2.44
C HIS A 441 -24.46 7.18 -1.25
N THR A 442 -23.15 7.18 -1.50
CA THR A 442 -22.11 7.16 -0.46
C THR A 442 -22.13 8.44 0.40
N ASP A 443 -22.32 9.60 -0.22
CA ASP A 443 -22.43 10.88 0.50
C ASP A 443 -23.67 10.93 1.40
N ASP A 444 -24.78 10.36 0.97
CA ASP A 444 -26.04 10.36 1.73
C ASP A 444 -26.03 9.32 2.87
N VAL A 445 -25.27 8.23 2.73
CA VAL A 445 -25.02 7.24 3.79
C VAL A 445 -24.08 7.79 4.87
N LEU A 446 -23.02 8.50 4.49
CA LEU A 446 -22.12 9.19 5.43
C LEU A 446 -22.84 10.35 6.14
N ARG A 447 -23.71 11.08 5.45
CA ARG A 447 -24.58 12.12 6.04
C ARG A 447 -25.58 11.55 7.05
N LYS A 448 -26.21 10.40 6.75
CA LYS A 448 -27.13 9.70 7.68
C LYS A 448 -26.39 9.12 8.90
N ARG A 449 -25.14 8.65 8.75
CA ARG A 449 -24.27 8.26 9.88
C ARG A 449 -23.91 9.45 10.79
N ARG A 450 -23.64 10.64 10.23
CA ARG A 450 -23.39 11.88 11.00
C ARG A 450 -24.62 12.35 11.80
N GLN A 451 -25.84 12.21 11.28
CA GLN A 451 -27.07 12.52 12.04
C GLN A 451 -27.34 11.55 13.19
N LYS A 452 -27.01 10.25 13.04
CA LYS A 452 -27.21 9.24 14.08
C LYS A 452 -26.22 9.41 15.24
N LEU A 453 -24.96 9.74 14.95
CA LEU A 453 -23.92 9.99 15.97
C LEU A 453 -24.18 11.29 16.76
N ALA A 454 -24.73 12.32 16.11
CA ALA A 454 -25.13 13.57 16.79
C ALA A 454 -26.33 13.39 17.74
N LEU A 455 -27.29 12.52 17.40
CA LEU A 455 -28.44 12.18 18.25
C LEU A 455 -28.06 11.30 19.46
N GLU A 456 -27.12 10.38 19.30
CA GLU A 456 -26.59 9.54 20.38
C GLU A 456 -25.73 10.35 21.37
N THR A 457 -25.00 11.36 20.87
CA THR A 457 -24.21 12.28 21.70
C THR A 457 -25.10 13.24 22.50
N CYS A 458 -26.26 13.65 21.97
CA CYS A 458 -27.25 14.44 22.71
C CYS A 458 -28.01 13.62 23.78
N ARG A 459 -28.25 12.32 23.56
CA ARG A 459 -28.87 11.44 24.58
C ARG A 459 -27.93 11.16 25.75
N ARG A 460 -26.63 10.92 25.49
CA ARG A 460 -25.64 10.69 26.57
C ARG A 460 -25.37 11.89 27.48
N LYS A 461 -25.72 13.11 27.08
CA LYS A 461 -25.64 14.31 27.93
C LYS A 461 -26.88 14.57 28.79
N LYS A 462 -27.94 13.76 28.68
CA LYS A 462 -29.17 13.90 29.48
C LYS A 462 -29.26 12.93 30.66
N ASP A 463 -28.36 11.95 30.74
CA ASP A 463 -28.38 10.90 31.78
C ASP A 463 -27.25 11.05 32.84
N GLN A 464 -26.59 12.22 32.89
CA GLN A 464 -25.84 12.64 34.09
C GLN A 464 -26.81 13.26 35.09
N ASP A 465 -27.54 12.41 35.81
CA ASP A 465 -28.01 12.63 37.17
C ASP A 465 -28.73 11.35 37.62
N ILE A 466 -28.10 10.58 38.50
CA ILE A 466 -28.71 9.80 39.60
C ILE A 466 -27.54 9.15 40.38
N GLN A 467 -27.37 9.62 41.63
CA GLN A 467 -26.60 8.98 42.69
C GLN A 467 -27.23 7.66 43.16
N VAL A 468 -26.44 6.81 43.82
CA VAL A 468 -26.72 6.02 45.06
C VAL A 468 -25.71 4.85 45.07
N ILE A 469 -24.62 4.93 45.85
CA ILE A 469 -24.42 4.33 47.20
C ILE A 469 -24.83 2.85 47.27
N VAL A 470 -23.88 1.91 47.14
CA VAL A 470 -23.17 1.12 48.19
C VAL A 470 -22.01 0.40 47.50
#